data_AF-A0A9N9FIZ9-F1
#
_entry.id   AF-A0A9N9FIZ9-F1
#
_cell.length_a   1.000
_cell.length_b   1.000
_cell.length_c   1.000
_cell.angle_alpha   90.00
_cell.angle_beta   90.00
_cell.angle_gamma   90.00
#
_symmetry.space_group_name_H-M   'P 1'
#
loop_
_entity.id
_entity.type
_entity.pdbx_description
1 polymer ?
#
loop_
_entity_poly.entity_id
_entity_poly.type
_entity_poly.pdbx_seq_one_letter_code
_entity_poly.pdbx_strand_id
1 'polypeptide(L)'
;MFLNAVGLLGVVYSFNWNQAPIEACYFQALATQFAAFVTASAGLNFTIQTYRLLVLYKRRDLTHSRLRYYYYGFLIIYPIVGTIIVSVVAIMEKAVKPRLYHCDIVSPIWVRLVSYNGANLLLSIPGTYFSARAAIAVYRHTGQFKSTKLSANDVTNSQGSTDSLAMTAEALGSRVNILDAEKHSHVQLPKLTLDSKSTYARRNTEPSINLSTSNNSYGITRSAAIRMVVFTVAYAITNLAASVGIILDVIANKPLPPNPGGSDFVGSSLGIPLLLIFGTSSEIRQWTRDKLKSLFASKN
;
A
#
# COMPACT_ATOMS: atom_id res chain seq x y z
N MET A 1 -6.85 -13.82 -6.07
CA MET A 1 -8.19 -13.55 -6.65
C MET A 1 -8.60 -14.59 -7.69
N PHE A 2 -7.75 -14.92 -8.66
CA PHE A 2 -8.05 -15.93 -9.70
C PHE A 2 -8.34 -17.33 -9.11
N LEU A 3 -7.59 -17.76 -8.09
CA LEU A 3 -7.82 -19.05 -7.43
C LEU A 3 -9.12 -19.12 -6.61
N ASN A 4 -9.51 -18.02 -5.96
CA ASN A 4 -10.81 -17.93 -5.30
C ASN A 4 -11.95 -17.93 -6.33
N ALA A 5 -11.73 -17.37 -7.51
CA ALA A 5 -12.69 -17.47 -8.62
C ALA A 5 -12.82 -18.91 -9.12
N VAL A 6 -11.72 -19.67 -9.20
CA VAL A 6 -11.77 -21.12 -9.50
C VAL A 6 -12.52 -21.90 -8.40
N GLY A 7 -12.30 -21.57 -7.13
CA GLY A 7 -13.08 -22.13 -6.02
C GLY A 7 -14.58 -21.81 -6.12
N LEU A 8 -14.93 -20.58 -6.49
CA LEU A 8 -16.31 -20.15 -6.70
C LEU A 8 -16.96 -20.80 -7.93
N LEU A 9 -16.19 -21.04 -9.00
CA LEU A 9 -16.66 -21.85 -10.12
C LEU A 9 -17.00 -23.27 -9.66
N GLY A 10 -16.23 -23.84 -8.74
CA GLY A 10 -16.55 -25.13 -8.10
C GLY A 10 -17.92 -25.16 -7.41
N VAL A 11 -18.37 -24.03 -6.85
CA VAL A 11 -19.71 -23.90 -6.24
C VAL A 11 -20.80 -23.98 -7.31
N VAL A 12 -20.61 -23.28 -8.44
CA VAL A 12 -21.58 -23.29 -9.55
C VAL A 12 -21.74 -24.69 -10.13
N TYR A 13 -20.65 -25.47 -10.19
CA TYR A 13 -20.66 -26.83 -10.74
C TYR A 13 -20.94 -27.93 -9.71
N SER A 14 -21.27 -27.60 -8.45
CA SER A 14 -21.51 -28.59 -7.37
C SER A 14 -20.39 -29.64 -7.26
N PHE A 15 -19.13 -29.22 -7.42
CA PHE A 15 -18.00 -30.13 -7.44
C PHE A 15 -17.74 -30.71 -6.03
N ASN A 16 -17.80 -32.03 -5.87
CA ASN A 16 -17.56 -32.67 -4.58
C ASN A 16 -16.05 -32.84 -4.33
N TRP A 17 -15.46 -31.89 -3.59
CA TRP A 17 -14.02 -31.88 -3.26
C TRP A 17 -13.55 -33.12 -2.48
N ASN A 18 -14.45 -33.86 -1.83
CA ASN A 18 -14.11 -35.11 -1.15
C ASN A 18 -13.76 -36.25 -2.13
N GLN A 19 -14.16 -36.13 -3.40
CA GLN A 19 -13.87 -37.09 -4.47
C GLN A 19 -12.81 -36.58 -5.45
N ALA A 20 -12.25 -35.38 -5.20
CA ALA A 20 -11.24 -34.82 -6.08
C ALA A 20 -9.96 -35.67 -6.05
N PRO A 21 -9.26 -35.82 -7.19
CA PRO A 21 -7.96 -36.48 -7.21
C PRO A 21 -6.99 -35.72 -6.31
N ILE A 22 -6.18 -36.47 -5.56
CA ILE A 22 -5.26 -35.92 -4.54
C ILE A 22 -4.30 -34.92 -5.19
N GLU A 23 -3.88 -35.18 -6.42
CA GLU A 23 -2.98 -34.34 -7.21
C GLU A 23 -3.57 -32.96 -7.49
N ALA A 24 -4.86 -32.89 -7.83
CA ALA A 24 -5.55 -31.62 -8.02
C ALA A 24 -5.67 -30.83 -6.72
N CYS A 25 -5.83 -31.54 -5.60
CA CYS A 25 -5.90 -30.96 -4.26
C CYS A 25 -4.56 -30.31 -3.87
N TYR A 26 -3.43 -31.00 -4.11
CA TYR A 26 -2.09 -30.43 -3.92
C TYR A 26 -1.85 -29.24 -4.84
N PHE A 27 -2.20 -29.35 -6.12
CA PHE A 27 -2.02 -28.25 -7.07
C PHE A 27 -2.77 -26.99 -6.65
N GLN A 28 -4.04 -27.12 -6.25
CA GLN A 28 -4.84 -25.99 -5.79
C GLN A 28 -4.28 -25.37 -4.51
N ALA A 29 -3.88 -26.19 -3.54
CA ALA A 29 -3.29 -25.71 -2.30
C ALA A 29 -2.00 -24.92 -2.60
N LEU A 30 -1.06 -25.49 -3.36
CA LEU A 30 0.22 -24.85 -3.70
C LEU A 30 0.06 -23.59 -4.56
N ALA A 31 -0.87 -23.60 -5.51
CA ALA A 31 -1.17 -22.42 -6.33
C ALA A 31 -1.73 -21.28 -5.45
N THR A 32 -2.56 -21.61 -4.45
CA THR A 32 -3.07 -20.64 -3.47
C THR A 32 -1.95 -20.07 -2.62
N GLN A 33 -1.02 -20.90 -2.16
CA GLN A 33 0.19 -20.45 -1.44
C GLN A 33 1.03 -19.49 -2.28
N PHE A 34 1.33 -19.86 -3.53
CA PHE A 34 2.10 -19.03 -4.45
C PHE A 34 1.44 -17.67 -4.68
N ALA A 35 0.12 -17.66 -4.95
CA ALA A 35 -0.63 -16.43 -5.14
C ALA A 35 -0.62 -15.53 -3.89
N ALA A 36 -0.68 -16.13 -2.69
CA ALA A 36 -0.59 -15.41 -1.44
C ALA A 36 0.80 -14.77 -1.26
N PHE A 37 1.88 -15.49 -1.57
CA PHE A 37 3.24 -14.93 -1.51
C PHE A 37 3.49 -13.82 -2.54
N VAL A 38 2.98 -13.96 -3.75
CA VAL A 38 3.03 -12.91 -4.79
C VAL A 38 2.28 -11.67 -4.31
N THR A 39 1.08 -11.85 -3.74
CA THR A 39 0.28 -10.74 -3.22
C THR A 39 0.99 -10.05 -2.06
N ALA A 40 1.61 -10.81 -1.16
CA ALA A 40 2.31 -10.26 -0.02
C ALA A 40 3.55 -9.46 -0.40
N SER A 41 4.36 -9.99 -1.32
CA SER A 41 5.54 -9.31 -1.85
C SER A 41 5.18 -8.05 -2.64
N ALA A 42 4.13 -8.11 -3.48
CA ALA A 42 3.61 -6.95 -4.18
C ALA A 42 3.10 -5.86 -3.23
N GLY A 43 2.34 -6.25 -2.18
CA GLY A 43 1.84 -5.33 -1.16
C GLY A 43 2.97 -4.63 -0.39
N LEU A 44 4.02 -5.36 -0.03
CA LEU A 44 5.20 -4.79 0.63
C LEU A 44 5.93 -3.81 -0.30
N ASN A 45 6.21 -4.22 -1.55
CA ASN A 45 6.87 -3.37 -2.54
C ASN A 45 6.10 -2.07 -2.78
N PHE A 46 4.77 -2.17 -2.92
CA PHE A 46 3.89 -1.03 -3.08
C PHE A 46 3.94 -0.08 -1.89
N THR A 47 3.97 -0.63 -0.67
CA THR A 47 4.07 0.15 0.55
C THR A 47 5.39 0.91 0.64
N ILE A 48 6.51 0.25 0.33
CA ILE A 48 7.83 0.88 0.33
C ILE A 48 7.89 1.98 -0.73
N GLN A 49 7.36 1.73 -1.93
CA GLN A 49 7.33 2.73 -3.00
C GLN A 49 6.49 3.95 -2.60
N THR A 50 5.33 3.73 -2.00
CA THR A 50 4.45 4.78 -1.48
C THR A 50 5.13 5.60 -0.38
N TYR A 51 5.80 4.93 0.56
CA TYR A 51 6.58 5.59 1.61
C TYR A 51 7.69 6.47 1.02
N ARG A 52 8.45 5.97 0.04
CA ARG A 52 9.53 6.74 -0.61
C ARG A 52 8.98 7.95 -1.36
N LEU A 53 7.85 7.81 -2.05
CA LEU A 53 7.21 8.89 -2.79
C LEU A 53 6.72 10.01 -1.86
N LEU A 54 6.11 9.64 -0.74
CA LEU A 54 5.44 10.59 0.16
C LEU A 54 6.36 11.19 1.22
N VAL A 55 7.27 10.40 1.80
CA VAL A 55 8.07 10.82 2.96
C VAL A 55 9.42 11.36 2.56
N LEU A 56 10.11 10.68 1.65
CA LEU A 56 11.50 11.05 1.34
C LEU A 56 11.62 12.20 0.35
N TYR A 57 10.53 12.55 -0.37
CA TYR A 57 10.44 13.62 -1.39
C TYR A 57 11.73 13.81 -2.20
N LYS A 58 12.48 12.72 -2.45
CA LYS A 58 13.82 12.80 -3.01
C LYS A 58 13.64 12.87 -4.51
N ARG A 59 14.09 13.98 -5.09
CA ARG A 59 14.02 14.38 -6.50
C ARG A 59 14.06 13.15 -7.42
N ARG A 60 13.09 13.08 -8.36
CA ARG A 60 12.80 11.97 -9.30
C ARG A 60 14.01 11.41 -10.06
N ASP A 61 15.13 12.12 -10.10
CA ASP A 61 16.26 11.82 -10.97
C ASP A 61 17.10 10.61 -10.55
N LEU A 62 16.92 10.09 -9.33
CA LEU A 62 17.67 8.92 -8.84
C LEU A 62 16.75 7.74 -8.55
N THR A 63 15.91 7.38 -9.53
CA THR A 63 15.39 6.01 -9.64
C THR A 63 16.58 5.09 -9.93
N HIS A 64 17.42 4.82 -8.92
CA HIS A 64 18.57 3.94 -9.05
C HIS A 64 18.11 2.61 -9.64
N SER A 65 18.61 2.27 -10.84
CA SER A 65 18.31 1.01 -11.53
C SER A 65 18.53 -0.21 -10.63
N ARG A 66 19.49 -0.12 -9.69
CA ARG A 66 19.74 -1.15 -8.66
C ARG A 66 18.53 -1.45 -7.78
N LEU A 67 17.80 -0.42 -7.33
CA LEU A 67 16.67 -0.62 -6.43
C LEU A 67 15.46 -1.20 -7.18
N ARG A 68 15.30 -0.83 -8.46
CA ARG A 68 14.29 -1.45 -9.33
C ARG A 68 14.55 -2.95 -9.52
N TYR A 69 15.82 -3.32 -9.71
CA TYR A 69 16.23 -4.73 -9.76
C TYR A 69 15.91 -5.45 -8.44
N TYR A 70 16.17 -4.82 -7.29
CA TYR A 70 15.83 -5.40 -5.98
C TYR A 70 14.31 -5.64 -5.83
N TYR A 71 13.46 -4.69 -6.24
CA TYR A 71 12.00 -4.86 -6.15
C TYR A 71 11.50 -6.00 -7.04
N TYR A 72 11.95 -6.09 -8.30
CA TYR A 72 11.56 -7.19 -9.19
C TYR A 72 12.15 -8.52 -8.74
N GLY A 73 13.41 -8.51 -8.29
CA GLY A 73 14.07 -9.68 -7.73
C GLY A 73 13.30 -10.21 -6.53
N PHE A 74 12.93 -9.36 -5.57
CA PHE A 74 12.11 -9.74 -4.42
C PHE A 74 10.74 -10.27 -4.84
N LEU A 75 10.08 -9.65 -5.81
CA LEU A 75 8.76 -10.08 -6.31
C LEU A 75 8.78 -11.46 -6.95
N ILE A 76 9.91 -11.88 -7.56
CA ILE A 76 10.06 -13.18 -8.22
C ILE A 76 10.62 -14.23 -7.25
N ILE A 77 11.71 -13.90 -6.56
CA ILE A 77 12.46 -14.85 -5.73
C ILE A 77 11.65 -15.25 -4.49
N TYR A 78 11.02 -14.28 -3.80
CA TYR A 78 10.28 -14.54 -2.57
C TYR A 78 9.17 -15.60 -2.75
N PRO A 79 8.22 -15.47 -3.71
CA PRO A 79 7.17 -16.47 -3.87
C PRO A 79 7.69 -17.82 -4.34
N ILE A 80 8.74 -17.87 -5.17
CA ILE A 80 9.34 -19.15 -5.60
C ILE A 80 9.94 -19.88 -4.39
N VAL A 81 10.78 -19.21 -3.61
CA VAL A 81 11.43 -19.82 -2.43
C VAL A 81 10.40 -20.19 -1.37
N GLY A 82 9.45 -19.31 -1.08
CA GLY A 82 8.36 -19.59 -0.13
C GLY A 82 7.51 -20.80 -0.55
N THR A 83 7.13 -20.88 -1.82
CA THR A 83 6.37 -22.03 -2.34
C THR A 83 7.18 -23.32 -2.29
N ILE A 84 8.48 -23.31 -2.62
CA ILE A 84 9.32 -24.51 -2.52
C ILE A 84 9.37 -25.03 -1.09
N ILE A 85 9.64 -24.16 -0.11
CA ILE A 85 9.71 -24.54 1.31
C ILE A 85 8.37 -25.13 1.77
N VAL A 86 7.26 -24.46 1.48
CA VAL A 86 5.92 -24.94 1.87
C VAL A 86 5.55 -26.24 1.16
N SER A 87 5.95 -26.41 -0.10
CA SER A 87 5.68 -27.63 -0.87
C SER A 87 6.38 -28.84 -0.27
N VAL A 88 7.67 -28.71 0.06
CA VAL A 88 8.45 -29.79 0.68
C VAL A 88 7.82 -30.20 2.01
N VAL A 89 7.54 -29.23 2.88
CA VAL A 89 6.93 -29.50 4.19
C VAL A 89 5.53 -30.12 4.04
N ALA A 90 4.70 -29.60 3.13
CA ALA A 90 3.34 -30.11 2.93
C ALA A 90 3.31 -31.56 2.41
N ILE A 91 4.25 -31.94 1.54
CA ILE A 91 4.37 -33.30 1.02
C ILE A 91 4.86 -34.25 2.11
N MET A 92 5.89 -33.86 2.86
CA MET A 92 6.46 -34.70 3.93
C MET A 92 5.43 -35.02 5.01
N GLU A 93 4.63 -34.03 5.40
CA GLU A 93 3.65 -34.15 6.49
C GLU A 93 2.26 -34.63 6.00
N LYS A 94 2.09 -34.88 4.69
CA LYS A 94 0.78 -35.15 4.07
C LYS A 94 -0.29 -34.15 4.51
N ALA A 95 0.08 -32.88 4.51
CA ALA A 95 -0.65 -31.86 5.25
C ALA A 95 -1.88 -31.30 4.53
N VAL A 96 -2.00 -31.60 3.24
CA VAL A 96 -3.11 -31.15 2.39
C VAL A 96 -4.34 -32.01 2.62
N LYS A 97 -5.47 -31.37 2.93
CA LYS A 97 -6.76 -32.03 3.12
C LYS A 97 -7.86 -31.28 2.38
N PRO A 98 -8.86 -31.99 1.82
CA PRO A 98 -10.02 -31.33 1.22
C PRO A 98 -10.85 -30.64 2.31
N ARG A 99 -11.28 -29.41 2.04
CA ARG A 99 -12.34 -28.69 2.79
C ARG A 99 -13.54 -28.50 1.88
N LEU A 100 -14.64 -27.98 2.44
CA LEU A 100 -15.94 -27.90 1.77
C LEU A 100 -15.91 -27.25 0.37
N TYR A 101 -15.03 -26.28 0.14
CA TYR A 101 -14.97 -25.52 -1.13
C TYR A 101 -13.59 -25.45 -1.79
N HIS A 102 -12.54 -25.97 -1.14
CA HIS A 102 -11.17 -25.91 -1.64
C HIS A 102 -10.28 -26.89 -0.86
N CYS A 103 -9.12 -27.19 -1.43
CA CYS A 103 -8.04 -27.86 -0.72
C CYS A 103 -7.10 -26.86 -0.05
N ASP A 104 -6.76 -27.10 1.22
CA ASP A 104 -5.79 -26.29 1.98
C ASP A 104 -4.89 -27.19 2.85
N ILE A 105 -3.83 -26.58 3.37
CA ILE A 105 -2.89 -27.20 4.30
C ILE A 105 -3.45 -27.07 5.72
N VAL A 106 -3.92 -28.17 6.29
CA VAL A 106 -4.70 -28.16 7.56
C VAL A 106 -3.92 -28.72 8.74
N SER A 107 -3.22 -29.84 8.57
CA SER A 107 -2.58 -30.56 9.67
C SER A 107 -1.18 -31.03 9.30
N PRO A 108 -0.16 -30.88 10.15
CA PRO A 108 -0.21 -30.29 11.50
C PRO A 108 -0.24 -28.75 11.49
N ILE A 109 -0.72 -28.16 12.60
CA ILE A 109 -0.97 -26.71 12.71
C ILE A 109 0.29 -25.85 12.45
N TRP A 110 1.47 -26.38 12.78
CA TRP A 110 2.73 -25.67 12.58
C TRP A 110 3.09 -25.51 11.10
N VAL A 111 2.68 -26.43 10.23
CA VAL A 111 2.89 -26.29 8.77
C VAL A 111 2.09 -25.08 8.26
N ARG A 112 0.93 -24.82 8.85
CA ARG A 112 0.14 -23.61 8.55
C ARG A 112 0.85 -22.33 9.00
N LEU A 113 1.63 -22.37 10.07
CA LEU A 113 2.46 -21.24 10.49
C LEU A 113 3.59 -20.98 9.48
N VAL A 114 4.21 -22.03 8.94
CA VAL A 114 5.25 -21.92 7.89
C VAL A 114 4.64 -21.51 6.53
N SER A 115 3.36 -21.80 6.32
CA SER A 115 2.63 -21.44 5.10
C SER A 115 2.44 -19.92 4.94
N TYR A 116 1.71 -19.52 3.89
CA TYR A 116 1.35 -18.12 3.61
C TYR A 116 0.89 -17.34 4.84
N ASN A 117 0.22 -17.96 5.80
CA ASN A 117 -0.31 -17.25 6.96
C ASN A 117 0.77 -16.66 7.87
N GLY A 118 1.73 -17.46 8.35
CA GLY A 118 2.79 -16.94 9.23
C GLY A 118 3.89 -16.19 8.46
N ALA A 119 4.21 -16.62 7.25
CA ALA A 119 5.16 -15.89 6.40
C ALA A 119 4.63 -14.51 5.99
N ASN A 120 3.34 -14.39 5.65
CA ASN A 120 2.73 -13.08 5.36
C ASN A 120 2.63 -12.22 6.62
N LEU A 121 2.44 -12.81 7.80
CA LEU A 121 2.52 -12.06 9.06
C LEU A 121 3.89 -11.38 9.20
N LEU A 122 4.98 -12.14 9.00
CA LEU A 122 6.35 -11.60 9.07
C LEU A 122 6.56 -10.44 8.11
N LEU A 123 6.07 -10.55 6.87
CA LEU A 123 6.12 -9.44 5.91
C LEU A 123 5.17 -8.28 6.23
N SER A 124 4.07 -8.55 6.93
CA SER A 124 3.08 -7.52 7.27
C SER A 124 3.63 -6.54 8.31
N ILE A 125 4.56 -6.95 9.18
CA ILE A 125 5.18 -6.08 10.19
C ILE A 125 5.91 -4.90 9.54
N PRO A 126 6.92 -5.09 8.65
CA PRO A 126 7.58 -3.97 7.99
C PRO A 126 6.63 -3.20 7.07
N GLY A 127 5.69 -3.89 6.40
CA GLY A 127 4.67 -3.23 5.58
C GLY A 127 3.83 -2.26 6.40
N THR A 128 3.31 -2.69 7.54
CA THR A 128 2.48 -1.86 8.44
C THR A 128 3.28 -0.67 8.98
N TYR A 129 4.55 -0.87 9.33
CA TYR A 129 5.43 0.21 9.77
C TYR A 129 5.58 1.31 8.70
N PHE A 130 5.96 0.94 7.48
CA PHE A 130 6.13 1.92 6.38
C PHE A 130 4.80 2.59 5.99
N SER A 131 3.71 1.83 6.01
CA SER A 131 2.35 2.33 5.80
C SER A 131 1.96 3.41 6.82
N ALA A 132 2.13 3.10 8.11
CA ALA A 132 1.78 4.02 9.19
C ALA A 132 2.59 5.33 9.09
N ARG A 133 3.90 5.23 8.80
CA ARG A 133 4.77 6.41 8.62
C ARG A 133 4.33 7.25 7.42
N ALA A 134 3.96 6.63 6.30
CA ALA A 134 3.44 7.32 5.13
C ALA A 134 2.11 8.03 5.44
N ALA A 135 1.19 7.36 6.14
CA ALA A 135 -0.09 7.93 6.56
C ALA A 135 0.09 9.15 7.47
N ILE A 136 0.99 9.06 8.47
CA ILE A 136 1.31 10.17 9.38
C ILE A 136 1.86 11.37 8.61
N ALA A 137 2.76 11.14 7.64
CA ALA A 137 3.30 12.21 6.82
C ALA A 137 2.22 12.93 6.00
N VAL A 138 1.32 12.17 5.37
CA VAL A 138 0.18 12.74 4.63
C VAL A 138 -0.73 13.54 5.55
N TYR A 139 -1.05 13.01 6.74
CA TYR A 139 -1.93 13.69 7.69
C TYR A 139 -1.35 15.04 8.15
N ARG A 140 -0.04 15.09 8.42
CA ARG A 140 0.68 16.32 8.78
C ARG A 140 0.56 17.38 7.67
N HIS A 141 0.76 17.00 6.42
CA HIS A 141 0.61 17.93 5.30
C HIS A 141 -0.83 18.41 5.12
N THR A 142 -1.83 17.54 5.30
CA THR A 142 -3.24 17.97 5.21
C THR A 142 -3.66 18.95 6.29
N GLY A 143 -3.08 18.87 7.49
CA GLY A 143 -3.37 19.80 8.59
C GLY A 143 -2.95 21.24 8.27
N GLN A 144 -1.79 21.42 7.62
CA GLN A 144 -1.26 22.74 7.25
C GLN A 144 -2.21 23.51 6.32
N PHE A 145 -2.85 22.82 5.36
CA PHE A 145 -3.78 23.47 4.44
C PHE A 145 -5.10 23.90 5.07
N LYS A 146 -5.54 23.25 6.15
CA LYS A 146 -6.76 23.66 6.85
C LYS A 146 -6.54 25.02 7.52
N SER A 147 -5.35 25.23 8.10
CA SER A 147 -4.98 26.49 8.75
C SER A 147 -4.87 27.65 7.76
N THR A 148 -4.31 27.44 6.56
CA THR A 148 -4.17 28.51 5.56
C THR A 148 -5.51 28.99 4.99
N LYS A 149 -6.48 28.08 4.79
CA LYS A 149 -7.82 28.47 4.29
C LYS A 149 -8.62 29.27 5.31
N LEU A 150 -8.44 29.00 6.60
CA LEU A 150 -9.05 29.78 7.68
C LEU A 150 -8.50 31.21 7.69
N SER A 151 -7.18 31.39 7.62
CA SER A 151 -6.59 32.74 7.52
C SER A 151 -6.97 33.51 6.25
N ALA A 152 -7.10 32.84 5.09
CA ALA A 152 -7.48 33.53 3.86
C ALA A 152 -8.93 34.04 3.87
N ASN A 153 -9.85 33.27 4.47
CA ASN A 153 -11.27 33.68 4.55
C ASN A 153 -11.49 34.80 5.58
N ASP A 154 -10.71 34.86 6.67
CA ASP A 154 -10.78 35.98 7.62
C ASP A 154 -10.34 37.31 6.99
N VAL A 155 -9.27 37.31 6.17
CA VAL A 155 -8.80 38.52 5.50
C VAL A 155 -9.82 39.04 4.47
N THR A 156 -10.59 38.15 3.86
CA THR A 156 -11.59 38.54 2.83
C THR A 156 -12.88 39.09 3.46
N ASN A 157 -13.18 38.79 4.72
CA ASN A 157 -14.32 39.33 5.46
C ASN A 157 -14.04 40.65 6.20
N SER A 158 -12.78 41.12 6.22
CA SER A 158 -12.40 42.40 6.84
C SER A 158 -12.23 43.57 5.86
N GLN A 159 -12.41 43.35 4.55
CA GLN A 159 -12.43 44.44 3.54
C GLN A 159 -13.84 44.94 3.30
N GLY A 160 -14.40 45.57 4.34
CA GLY A 160 -15.71 46.20 4.33
C GLY A 160 -15.83 47.25 5.43
N SER A 161 -14.79 48.06 5.64
CA SER A 161 -14.84 49.35 6.37
C SER A 161 -13.53 50.11 6.15
N THR A 162 -13.60 51.17 5.33
CA THR A 162 -12.58 52.21 5.20
C THR A 162 -12.72 53.19 6.36
N ASP A 163 -11.68 53.40 7.16
CA ASP A 163 -10.94 54.67 7.27
C ASP A 163 -10.09 54.83 8.56
N SER A 164 -8.91 55.39 8.34
CA SER A 164 -8.07 56.18 9.26
C SER A 164 -7.00 55.52 10.16
N LEU A 165 -5.80 56.06 9.97
CA LEU A 165 -4.67 56.27 10.89
C LEU A 165 -3.80 55.10 11.39
N ALA A 166 -2.61 55.04 10.77
CA ALA A 166 -1.26 55.10 11.36
C ALA A 166 -0.90 54.32 12.65
N MET A 167 0.31 53.74 12.58
CA MET A 167 1.17 53.25 13.67
C MET A 167 0.73 51.98 14.39
N THR A 168 1.29 50.86 13.96
CA THR A 168 2.22 50.03 14.78
C THR A 168 2.72 48.86 13.94
N ALA A 169 3.84 49.08 13.24
CA ALA A 169 4.60 48.03 12.60
C ALA A 169 5.72 47.59 13.57
N GLU A 170 5.35 46.81 14.58
CA GLU A 170 6.29 46.06 15.41
C GLU A 170 5.56 44.84 16.00
N ALA A 171 6.27 43.71 16.06
CA ALA A 171 5.83 42.40 16.56
C ALA A 171 4.99 41.50 15.62
N LEU A 172 5.66 40.84 14.66
CA LEU A 172 5.94 39.39 14.79
C LEU A 172 6.90 38.91 13.66
N GLY A 173 8.04 39.58 13.54
CA GLY A 173 9.25 38.96 13.03
C GLY A 173 9.97 38.26 14.17
N SER A 174 9.64 36.99 14.46
CA SER A 174 10.53 36.14 15.25
C SER A 174 10.16 34.66 15.17
N ARG A 175 11.18 33.84 14.91
CA ARG A 175 11.23 32.35 14.93
C ARG A 175 10.73 31.70 13.63
N VAL A 176 11.55 31.10 12.76
CA VAL A 176 12.80 30.37 12.98
C VAL A 176 13.65 30.42 11.70
N ASN A 177 14.84 31.03 11.77
CA ASN A 177 15.98 30.67 10.94
C ASN A 177 17.13 30.27 11.89
N ILE A 178 17.56 29.02 11.75
CA ILE A 178 18.94 28.52 11.64
C ILE A 178 20.01 29.06 12.62
N LEU A 179 20.59 28.13 13.40
CA LEU A 179 22.02 27.94 13.69
C LEU A 179 22.17 26.51 14.22
N ASP A 180 22.74 25.57 13.46
CA ASP A 180 24.17 25.31 13.24
C ASP A 180 24.90 24.70 14.44
N ALA A 181 25.34 23.45 14.25
CA ALA A 181 26.60 22.94 14.77
C ALA A 181 26.93 21.58 14.13
N GLU A 182 27.71 21.54 13.04
CA GLU A 182 28.79 20.54 12.92
C GLU A 182 29.90 20.94 11.91
N LYS A 183 30.83 21.72 12.47
CA LYS A 183 32.29 21.71 12.34
C LYS A 183 32.95 20.80 11.28
N HIS A 184 33.61 21.46 10.33
CA HIS A 184 34.88 21.16 9.66
C HIS A 184 35.50 19.75 9.73
N SER A 185 35.75 19.18 8.54
CA SER A 185 37.05 18.57 8.23
C SER A 185 37.42 18.77 6.76
N HIS A 186 38.54 19.47 6.56
CA HIS A 186 39.23 19.67 5.30
C HIS A 186 39.85 18.35 4.83
N VAL A 187 39.50 17.89 3.64
CA VAL A 187 40.34 16.97 2.85
C VAL A 187 40.57 17.62 1.49
N GLN A 188 41.82 18.04 1.26
CA GLN A 188 42.30 18.47 -0.06
C GLN A 188 42.47 17.23 -0.96
N LEU A 189 41.95 17.29 -2.19
CA LEU A 189 42.30 16.39 -3.30
C LEU A 189 42.41 17.22 -4.61
N PRO A 190 43.20 16.77 -5.59
CA PRO A 190 43.96 17.64 -6.49
C PRO A 190 43.14 18.24 -7.63
N LYS A 191 43.62 19.41 -8.03
CA LYS A 191 43.21 20.22 -9.17
C LYS A 191 43.54 19.48 -10.47
N LEU A 192 42.56 18.79 -11.05
CA LEU A 192 42.63 18.37 -12.46
C LEU A 192 42.08 19.50 -13.33
N THR A 193 43.00 20.19 -14.01
CA THR A 193 42.70 21.07 -15.14
C THR A 193 42.21 20.23 -16.31
N LEU A 194 40.94 20.39 -16.69
CA LEU A 194 40.46 19.95 -17.99
C LEU A 194 39.76 21.12 -18.68
N ASP A 195 40.49 21.66 -19.64
CA ASP A 195 40.12 22.73 -20.54
C ASP A 195 39.10 22.17 -21.55
N SER A 196 37.87 22.66 -21.51
CA SER A 196 36.90 22.43 -22.59
C SER A 196 35.95 23.61 -22.67
N LYS A 197 36.31 24.54 -23.56
CA LYS A 197 35.42 25.56 -24.11
C LYS A 197 34.23 24.87 -24.79
N SER A 198 33.09 24.82 -24.10
CA SER A 198 31.79 24.75 -24.77
C SER A 198 30.92 25.90 -24.28
N THR A 199 30.78 26.89 -25.15
CA THR A 199 29.89 28.04 -24.99
C THR A 199 28.44 27.55 -25.15
N TYR A 200 27.86 27.00 -24.08
CA TYR A 200 26.40 26.87 -24.00
C TYR A 200 25.85 28.14 -23.36
N ALA A 201 25.25 28.98 -24.19
CA ALA A 201 24.43 30.10 -23.78
C ALA A 201 23.30 29.58 -22.88
N ARG A 202 23.49 29.70 -21.57
CA ARG A 202 22.49 29.45 -20.54
C ARG A 202 21.41 30.51 -20.65
N ARG A 203 20.43 30.25 -21.53
CA ARG A 203 19.19 31.02 -21.60
C ARG A 203 18.46 30.79 -20.28
N ASN A 204 18.62 31.73 -19.35
CA ASN A 204 17.82 31.86 -18.13
C ASN A 204 16.38 32.23 -18.55
N THR A 205 15.68 31.31 -19.18
CA THR A 205 14.23 31.38 -19.27
C THR A 205 13.75 30.78 -17.96
N GLU A 206 13.55 31.62 -16.95
CA GLU A 206 12.75 31.24 -15.79
C GLU A 206 11.41 30.73 -16.34
N PRO A 207 11.07 29.45 -16.16
CA PRO A 207 9.74 29.01 -16.50
C PRO A 207 8.79 29.74 -15.56
N SER A 208 8.06 30.72 -16.08
CA SER A 208 6.88 31.27 -15.41
C SER A 208 5.88 30.12 -15.30
N ILE A 209 5.96 29.38 -14.20
CA ILE A 209 5.02 28.31 -13.88
C ILE A 209 3.67 28.99 -13.71
N ASN A 210 2.82 28.89 -14.74
CA ASN A 210 1.44 29.32 -14.69
C ASN A 210 0.76 28.65 -13.48
N LEU A 211 0.58 29.43 -12.41
CA LEU A 211 0.14 28.97 -11.08
C LEU A 211 -1.27 28.33 -11.13
N SER A 212 -2.05 28.68 -12.16
CA SER A 212 -3.40 28.16 -12.40
C SER A 212 -3.43 26.69 -12.83
N THR A 213 -2.41 26.18 -13.55
CA THR A 213 -2.32 24.76 -13.95
C THR A 213 -1.81 23.86 -12.81
N SER A 214 -1.09 24.45 -11.85
CA SER A 214 -0.55 23.76 -10.67
C SER A 214 -1.66 23.25 -9.72
N ASN A 215 -2.72 24.04 -9.53
CA ASN A 215 -3.83 23.67 -8.63
C ASN A 215 -4.59 22.42 -9.07
N ASN A 216 -4.81 22.21 -10.37
CA ASN A 216 -5.49 21.00 -10.87
C ASN A 216 -4.62 19.74 -10.78
N SER A 217 -3.31 19.86 -11.04
CA SER A 217 -2.36 18.73 -10.93
C SER A 217 -2.19 18.26 -9.47
N TYR A 218 -2.28 19.19 -8.52
CA TYR A 218 -2.21 18.90 -7.09
C TYR A 218 -3.41 18.07 -6.59
N GLY A 219 -4.63 18.39 -7.06
CA GLY A 219 -5.86 17.66 -6.69
C GLY A 219 -5.84 16.19 -7.11
N ILE A 220 -5.33 15.91 -8.32
CA ILE A 220 -5.21 14.54 -8.85
C ILE A 220 -4.21 13.73 -8.03
N THR A 221 -3.05 14.31 -7.73
CA THR A 221 -2.00 13.66 -6.94
C THR A 221 -2.47 13.35 -5.52
N ARG A 222 -3.21 14.28 -4.89
CA ARG A 222 -3.79 14.08 -3.56
C ARG A 222 -4.83 12.95 -3.55
N SER A 223 -5.71 12.90 -4.55
CA SER A 223 -6.71 11.82 -4.64
C SER A 223 -6.04 10.46 -4.80
N ALA A 224 -4.99 10.38 -5.63
CA ALA A 224 -4.22 9.16 -5.79
C ALA A 224 -3.53 8.74 -4.48
N ALA A 225 -2.84 9.67 -3.80
CA ALA A 225 -2.14 9.40 -2.54
C ALA A 225 -3.09 8.88 -1.45
N ILE A 226 -4.29 9.47 -1.30
CA ILE A 226 -5.28 9.01 -0.33
C ILE A 226 -5.72 7.57 -0.64
N ARG A 227 -5.94 7.22 -1.91
CA ARG A 227 -6.30 5.84 -2.30
C ARG A 227 -5.18 4.86 -1.96
N MET A 228 -3.92 5.24 -2.20
CA MET A 228 -2.77 4.42 -1.85
C MET A 228 -2.67 4.19 -0.34
N VAL A 229 -2.87 5.24 0.47
CA VAL A 229 -2.84 5.13 1.94
C VAL A 229 -3.98 4.26 2.45
N VAL A 230 -5.22 4.51 2.01
CA VAL A 230 -6.39 3.71 2.42
C VAL A 230 -6.20 2.24 2.07
N PHE A 231 -5.69 1.95 0.87
CA PHE A 231 -5.37 0.59 0.46
C PHE A 231 -4.33 -0.05 1.39
N THR A 232 -3.26 0.67 1.69
CA THR A 232 -2.17 0.14 2.52
C THR A 232 -2.62 -0.11 3.96
N VAL A 233 -3.47 0.75 4.51
CA VAL A 233 -4.07 0.56 5.84
C VAL A 233 -5.02 -0.63 5.85
N ALA A 234 -5.89 -0.76 4.86
CA ALA A 234 -6.81 -1.90 4.75
C ALA A 234 -6.03 -3.22 4.63
N TYR A 235 -5.00 -3.24 3.78
CA TYR A 235 -4.10 -4.38 3.62
C TYR A 235 -3.41 -4.75 4.94
N ALA A 236 -2.90 -3.76 5.69
CA ALA A 236 -2.27 -4.00 6.99
C ALA A 236 -3.27 -4.60 8.01
N ILE A 237 -4.47 -4.02 8.13
CA ILE A 237 -5.51 -4.50 9.03
C ILE A 237 -5.89 -5.93 8.70
N THR A 238 -6.06 -6.26 7.42
CA THR A 238 -6.45 -7.62 7.05
C THR A 238 -5.34 -8.63 7.33
N ASN A 239 -4.08 -8.32 7.01
CA ASN A 239 -3.00 -9.23 7.34
C ASN A 239 -2.88 -9.43 8.85
N LEU A 240 -3.03 -8.37 9.64
CA LEU A 240 -3.02 -8.45 11.10
C LEU A 240 -4.16 -9.34 11.61
N ALA A 241 -5.39 -9.11 11.13
CA ALA A 241 -6.56 -9.89 11.54
C ALA A 241 -6.44 -11.38 11.17
N ALA A 242 -5.99 -11.67 9.94
CA ALA A 242 -5.76 -13.04 9.48
C ALA A 242 -4.69 -13.75 10.32
N SER A 243 -3.62 -13.03 10.67
CA SER A 243 -2.49 -13.59 11.40
C SER A 243 -2.80 -13.83 12.87
N VAL A 244 -3.49 -12.89 13.52
CA VAL A 244 -3.88 -13.02 14.93
C VAL A 244 -4.80 -14.23 15.11
N GLY A 245 -5.78 -14.44 14.23
CA GLY A 245 -6.67 -15.60 14.30
C GLY A 245 -5.89 -16.92 14.29
N ILE A 246 -4.88 -17.01 13.42
CA ILE A 246 -4.09 -18.23 13.26
C ILE A 246 -3.14 -18.44 14.43
N ILE A 247 -2.54 -17.38 14.95
CA ILE A 247 -1.72 -17.47 16.17
C ILE A 247 -2.56 -17.97 17.34
N LEU A 248 -3.78 -17.45 17.51
CA LEU A 248 -4.67 -17.88 18.57
C LEU A 248 -5.07 -19.36 18.41
N ASP A 249 -5.35 -19.80 17.18
CA ASP A 249 -5.65 -21.21 16.88
C ASP A 249 -4.45 -22.13 17.18
N VAL A 250 -3.23 -21.68 16.85
CA VAL A 250 -1.98 -22.40 17.14
C VAL A 250 -1.74 -22.52 18.63
N ILE A 251 -1.88 -21.42 19.39
CA ILE A 251 -1.70 -21.41 20.85
C ILE A 251 -2.74 -22.33 21.52
N ALA A 252 -3.97 -22.33 21.02
CA ALA A 252 -5.05 -23.13 21.58
C ALA A 252 -5.01 -24.61 21.15
N ASN A 253 -4.07 -25.02 20.27
CA ASN A 253 -4.02 -26.36 19.65
C ASN A 253 -5.38 -26.82 19.10
N LYS A 254 -6.20 -25.89 18.61
CA LYS A 254 -7.53 -26.22 18.08
C LYS A 254 -7.37 -26.72 16.65
N PRO A 255 -7.92 -27.91 16.31
CA PRO A 255 -7.99 -28.30 14.92
C PRO A 255 -8.88 -27.31 14.17
N LEU A 256 -8.51 -26.96 12.94
CA LEU A 256 -9.33 -26.08 12.13
C LEU A 256 -10.71 -26.72 11.94
N PRO A 257 -11.82 -25.97 12.12
CA PRO A 257 -13.13 -26.48 11.77
C PRO A 257 -13.17 -26.81 10.27
N PRO A 258 -13.91 -27.83 9.83
CA PRO A 258 -14.07 -28.14 8.40
C PRO A 258 -14.82 -27.04 7.64
N ASN A 259 -15.62 -26.25 8.37
CA ASN A 259 -16.41 -25.16 7.84
C ASN A 259 -15.56 -23.91 7.55
N PRO A 260 -15.94 -23.10 6.54
CA PRO A 260 -15.24 -21.85 6.24
C PRO A 260 -15.24 -20.93 7.46
N GLY A 261 -14.05 -20.47 7.83
CA GLY A 261 -13.87 -19.56 8.96
C GLY A 261 -14.03 -18.09 8.54
N GLY A 262 -14.00 -17.20 9.53
CA GLY A 262 -13.98 -15.76 9.27
C GLY A 262 -12.79 -15.34 8.40
N SER A 263 -11.64 -16.01 8.50
CA SER A 263 -10.47 -15.76 7.65
C SER A 263 -10.73 -16.02 6.17
N ASP A 264 -11.51 -17.06 5.85
CA ASP A 264 -11.87 -17.42 4.47
C ASP A 264 -12.79 -16.36 3.84
N PHE A 265 -13.72 -15.83 4.66
CA PHE A 265 -14.59 -14.72 4.27
C PHE A 265 -13.82 -13.41 4.11
N VAL A 266 -12.89 -13.10 5.01
CA VAL A 266 -12.06 -11.90 4.95
C VAL A 266 -11.15 -11.92 3.72
N GLY A 267 -10.52 -13.05 3.41
CA GLY A 267 -9.71 -13.21 2.20
C GLY A 267 -10.52 -13.04 0.91
N SER A 268 -11.76 -13.54 0.90
CA SER A 268 -12.66 -13.43 -0.26
C SER A 268 -13.19 -12.00 -0.43
N SER A 269 -13.58 -11.36 0.68
CA SER A 269 -14.13 -10.00 0.67
C SER A 269 -13.07 -8.95 0.32
N LEU A 270 -11.80 -9.16 0.68
CA LEU A 270 -10.68 -8.24 0.38
C LEU A 270 -10.51 -7.90 -1.11
N GLY A 271 -10.84 -8.84 -2.00
CA GLY A 271 -10.74 -8.62 -3.44
C GLY A 271 -11.69 -7.52 -3.94
N ILE A 272 -12.83 -7.34 -3.28
CA ILE A 272 -13.86 -6.39 -3.68
C ILE A 272 -13.41 -4.93 -3.43
N PRO A 273 -12.96 -4.54 -2.22
CA PRO A 273 -12.35 -3.22 -1.99
C PRO A 273 -11.15 -2.96 -2.91
N LEU A 274 -10.32 -3.97 -3.15
CA LEU A 274 -9.18 -3.87 -4.06
C LEU A 274 -9.59 -3.48 -5.49
N LEU A 275 -10.59 -4.18 -6.03
CA LEU A 275 -11.18 -3.84 -7.33
C LEU A 275 -11.85 -2.46 -7.31
N LEU A 276 -12.51 -2.06 -6.23
CA LEU A 276 -13.12 -0.74 -6.13
C LEU A 276 -12.08 0.39 -6.04
N ILE A 277 -10.97 0.15 -5.36
CA ILE A 277 -9.90 1.14 -5.19
C ILE A 277 -9.12 1.34 -6.51
N PHE A 278 -8.73 0.25 -7.17
CA PHE A 278 -7.84 0.28 -8.34
C PHE A 278 -8.54 0.09 -9.69
N GLY A 279 -9.63 -0.68 -9.74
CA GLY A 279 -10.29 -1.09 -10.99
C GLY A 279 -11.39 -0.14 -11.48
N THR A 280 -11.88 0.79 -10.66
CA THR A 280 -12.90 1.74 -11.11
C THR A 280 -12.25 2.98 -11.72
N SER A 281 -12.37 3.14 -13.04
CA SER A 281 -12.19 4.45 -13.68
C SER A 281 -13.10 5.47 -12.96
N SER A 282 -12.75 6.75 -13.01
CA SER A 282 -13.55 7.81 -12.38
C SER A 282 -15.03 7.74 -12.79
N GLU A 283 -15.29 7.31 -14.03
CA GLU A 283 -16.62 7.12 -14.61
C GLU A 283 -17.37 5.94 -13.98
N ILE A 284 -16.73 4.77 -13.88
CA ILE A 284 -17.35 3.60 -13.23
C ILE A 284 -17.68 3.93 -11.78
N ARG A 285 -16.83 4.71 -11.10
CA ARG A 285 -17.07 5.11 -9.70
C ARG A 285 -18.23 6.10 -9.55
N GLN A 286 -18.45 7.00 -10.52
CA GLN A 286 -19.64 7.85 -10.56
C GLN A 286 -20.89 6.99 -10.79
N TRP A 287 -20.87 6.17 -11.84
CA TRP A 287 -21.96 5.25 -12.15
C TRP A 287 -22.36 4.36 -10.96
N THR A 288 -21.38 3.78 -10.26
CA THR A 288 -21.64 2.91 -9.11
C THR A 288 -22.28 3.68 -7.96
N ARG A 289 -21.82 4.92 -7.68
CA ARG A 289 -22.43 5.77 -6.65
C ARG A 289 -23.85 6.15 -7.00
N ASP A 290 -24.12 6.48 -8.25
CA ASP A 290 -25.44 6.85 -8.71
C ASP A 290 -26.41 5.66 -8.64
N LYS A 291 -25.93 4.47 -9.04
CA LYS A 291 -26.66 3.21 -8.89
C LYS A 291 -26.96 2.90 -7.42
N LEU A 292 -25.98 3.02 -6.53
CA LEU A 292 -26.17 2.79 -5.09
C LEU A 292 -27.22 3.76 -4.52
N LYS A 293 -27.12 5.05 -4.85
CA LYS A 293 -28.10 6.06 -4.47
C LYS A 293 -29.50 5.69 -4.96
N SER A 294 -29.64 5.24 -6.21
CA SER A 294 -30.95 4.81 -6.73
C SER A 294 -31.54 3.61 -5.98
N LEU A 295 -30.70 2.65 -5.56
CA LEU A 295 -31.14 1.48 -4.82
C LEU A 295 -31.61 1.82 -3.40
N PHE A 296 -30.96 2.79 -2.75
CA PHE A 296 -31.35 3.26 -1.42
C PHE A 296 -32.51 4.27 -1.46
N ALA A 297 -32.63 5.08 -2.51
CA ALA A 297 -33.73 6.01 -2.69
C ALA A 297 -35.07 5.31 -3.00
N SER A 298 -35.04 4.14 -3.65
CA SER A 298 -36.24 3.36 -3.99
C SER A 298 -36.91 2.66 -2.80
N LYS A 299 -36.33 2.72 -1.60
CA LYS A 299 -36.81 2.01 -0.42
C LYS A 299 -37.48 2.89 0.64
N ASN A 300 -37.64 4.18 0.35
CA ASN A 300 -38.42 5.14 1.15
C ASN A 300 -39.59 5.66 0.31
#